data_AF-A0A5E4R5C6-F1
#
_entry.id   AF-A0A5E4R5C6-F1
#
_cell.length_a   1.000
_cell.length_b   1.000
_cell.length_c   1.000
_cell.angle_alpha   90.00
_cell.angle_beta   90.00
_cell.angle_gamma   90.00
#
_symmetry.space_group_name_H-M   'P 1'
#
loop_
_entity.id
_entity.type
_entity.pdbx_description
1 polymer ?
#
loop_
_entity_poly.entity_id
_entity_poly.type
_entity_poly.pdbx_seq_one_letter_code
_entity_poly.pdbx_strand_id
1 'polypeptide(L)'
;MIGLIVFILLFGFIFNYFYKAAYIRPDNFPPAYNNLGLASTRLAKEYKTKIVGLFLGPYPQIIVNDPIIIKEVLIREEFDGRMDTVVSRIFFTDGYFWHVQRRFTLRYMRDSGFGRRDNVLEDVIAHNTKEVMNIVINGPQTIEEK
;
A
#
# COMPACT_ATOMS: atom_id res chain seq x y z
N MET A 1 24.44 -41.86 16.81
CA MET A 1 23.18 -41.24 17.31
C MET A 1 23.44 -40.01 18.19
N ILE A 2 24.33 -40.09 19.18
CA ILE A 2 24.62 -38.95 20.10
C ILE A 2 25.14 -37.71 19.36
N GLY A 3 26.04 -37.86 18.39
CA GLY A 3 26.59 -36.72 17.63
C GLY A 3 25.54 -35.93 16.82
N LEU A 4 24.49 -36.61 16.36
CA LEU A 4 23.41 -35.98 15.59
C LEU A 4 22.50 -35.14 16.50
N ILE A 5 22.26 -35.62 17.73
CA ILE A 5 21.50 -34.90 18.76
C ILE A 5 22.26 -33.63 19.20
N VAL A 6 23.57 -33.71 19.41
CA VAL A 6 24.39 -32.54 19.78
C VAL A 6 24.41 -31.49 18.66
N PHE A 7 24.48 -31.93 17.39
CA PHE A 7 24.44 -31.03 16.25
C PHE A 7 23.11 -30.28 16.15
N ILE A 8 21.97 -30.95 16.34
CA ILE A 8 20.64 -30.32 16.33
C ILE A 8 20.51 -29.28 17.46
N LEU A 9 21.01 -29.59 18.66
CA LEU A 9 20.94 -28.67 19.80
C LEU A 9 21.83 -27.43 19.58
N LEU A 10 23.04 -27.60 19.06
CA LEU A 10 23.92 -26.48 18.70
C LEU A 10 23.31 -25.63 17.59
N PHE A 11 22.75 -26.26 16.56
CA PHE A 11 22.09 -25.54 15.48
C PHE A 11 20.88 -24.75 15.99
N GLY A 12 20.06 -25.34 16.86
CA GLY A 12 18.95 -24.64 17.51
C GLY A 12 19.40 -23.48 18.40
N PHE A 13 20.51 -23.63 19.12
CA PHE A 13 21.07 -22.57 19.95
C PHE A 13 21.61 -21.41 19.11
N ILE A 14 22.36 -21.73 18.05
CA ILE A 14 22.87 -20.76 17.08
C ILE A 14 21.71 -20.03 16.40
N PHE A 15 20.69 -20.77 15.95
CA PHE A 15 19.52 -20.21 15.31
C PHE A 15 18.74 -19.28 16.26
N ASN A 16 18.56 -19.68 17.53
CA ASN A 16 17.97 -18.84 18.57
C ASN A 16 18.81 -17.59 18.86
N TYR A 17 20.15 -17.72 18.87
CA TYR A 17 21.06 -16.59 19.04
C TYR A 17 20.93 -15.60 17.88
N PHE A 18 20.94 -16.09 16.64
CA PHE A 18 20.72 -15.27 15.44
C PHE A 18 19.33 -14.63 15.41
N TYR A 19 18.28 -15.37 15.80
CA TYR A 19 16.94 -14.81 15.92
C TYR A 19 16.89 -13.69 16.95
N LYS A 20 17.45 -13.89 18.14
CA LYS A 20 17.49 -12.83 19.14
C LYS A 20 18.28 -11.64 18.65
N ALA A 21 19.47 -11.85 18.07
CA ALA A 21 20.32 -10.80 17.52
C ALA A 21 19.62 -9.99 16.41
N ALA A 22 18.86 -10.63 15.53
CA ALA A 22 18.11 -9.97 14.46
C ALA A 22 16.97 -9.07 14.97
N TYR A 23 16.44 -9.34 16.18
CA TYR A 23 15.35 -8.58 16.78
C TYR A 23 15.80 -7.61 17.89
N ILE A 24 17.10 -7.45 18.14
CA ILE A 24 17.61 -6.40 19.04
C ILE A 24 17.35 -5.05 18.39
N ARG A 25 16.47 -4.26 19.02
CA ARG A 25 16.23 -2.88 18.62
C ARG A 25 17.32 -2.00 19.24
N PRO A 26 17.90 -1.04 18.49
CA PRO A 26 18.81 -0.06 19.08
C PRO A 26 18.07 0.78 20.13
N ASP A 27 18.79 1.30 21.13
CA ASP A 27 18.19 2.03 22.26
C ASP A 27 17.34 3.25 21.83
N ASN A 28 17.66 3.83 20.67
CA ASN A 28 16.94 4.98 20.10
C ASN A 28 15.90 4.59 19.03
N PHE A 29 15.43 3.34 19.04
CA PHE A 29 14.43 2.88 18.08
C PHE A 29 13.07 3.52 18.40
N PRO A 30 12.44 4.22 17.43
CA PRO A 30 11.17 4.88 17.68
C PRO A 30 10.10 3.85 18.07
N PRO A 31 9.14 4.23 18.94
CA PRO A 31 8.05 3.34 19.32
C PRO A 31 7.32 2.78 18.08
N ALA A 32 7.12 1.46 18.07
CA ALA A 32 6.47 0.78 16.95
C ALA A 32 5.00 1.20 16.87
N TYR A 33 4.59 1.73 15.72
CA TYR A 33 3.22 2.15 15.47
C TYR A 33 2.56 1.22 14.45
N ASN A 34 1.32 0.84 14.71
CA ASN A 34 0.53 -0.02 13.82
C ASN A 34 -0.02 0.73 12.58
N ASN A 35 0.34 2.00 12.39
CA ASN A 35 -0.11 2.84 11.28
C ASN A 35 1.07 3.68 10.74
N LEU A 36 1.39 3.47 9.47
CA LEU A 36 2.50 4.12 8.78
C LEU A 36 2.32 5.64 8.66
N GLY A 37 1.09 6.12 8.42
CA GLY A 37 0.77 7.54 8.32
C GLY A 37 0.93 8.27 9.66
N LEU A 38 0.52 7.62 10.76
CA LEU A 38 0.73 8.17 12.10
C LEU A 38 2.22 8.17 12.48
N ALA A 39 2.96 7.11 12.12
CA ALA A 39 4.39 7.01 12.36
C ALA A 39 5.18 8.12 11.64
N SER A 40 4.93 8.30 10.35
CA SER A 40 5.57 9.33 9.52
C SER A 40 5.30 10.74 10.03
N THR A 41 4.07 11.04 10.43
CA THR A 41 3.69 12.35 11.01
C THR A 41 4.42 12.60 12.34
N ARG A 42 4.55 11.58 13.20
CA ARG A 42 5.25 11.71 14.49
C ARG A 42 6.75 11.90 14.31
N LEU A 43 7.37 11.17 13.37
CA LEU A 43 8.77 11.35 13.03
C LEU A 43 9.07 12.80 12.60
N ALA A 44 8.25 13.38 11.72
CA ALA A 44 8.42 14.80 11.37
C ALA A 44 8.30 15.75 12.56
N LYS A 45 7.39 15.47 13.50
CA LYS A 45 7.23 16.27 14.73
C LYS A 45 8.44 16.16 15.66
N GLU A 46 8.99 14.95 15.80
CA GLU A 46 10.14 14.68 16.66
C GLU A 46 11.41 15.38 16.15
N TYR A 47 11.69 15.25 14.85
CA TYR A 47 12.83 15.92 14.21
C TYR A 47 12.58 17.40 13.91
N LYS A 48 11.35 17.90 14.13
CA LYS A 48 10.91 19.28 13.79
C LYS A 48 11.18 19.65 12.33
N THR A 49 11.05 18.69 11.43
CA THR A 49 11.30 18.86 9.99
C THR A 49 10.07 18.50 9.16
N LYS A 50 9.95 19.14 7.99
CA LYS A 50 8.88 18.87 7.02
C LYS A 50 9.18 17.65 6.14
N ILE A 51 10.46 17.35 5.99
CA ILE A 51 11.01 16.28 5.17
C ILE A 51 11.92 15.45 6.07
N VAL A 52 11.75 14.13 6.04
CA VAL A 52 12.56 13.18 6.80
C VAL A 52 13.11 12.14 5.83
N GLY A 53 14.44 12.05 5.75
CA GLY A 53 15.11 10.96 5.05
C GLY A 53 15.28 9.76 5.96
N LEU A 54 14.96 8.57 5.47
CA LEU A 54 15.22 7.31 6.18
C LEU A 54 15.67 6.23 5.21
N PHE A 55 16.36 5.22 5.74
CA PHE A 55 16.65 4.02 4.98
C PHE A 55 15.61 2.95 5.32
N LEU A 56 14.83 2.52 4.32
CA LEU A 56 13.94 1.37 4.46
C LEU A 56 14.65 0.16 3.83
N GLY A 57 15.34 -0.61 4.67
CA GLY A 57 16.24 -1.65 4.20
C GLY A 57 17.42 -1.04 3.41
N PRO A 58 17.76 -1.54 2.22
CA PRO A 58 18.85 -0.99 1.40
C PRO A 58 18.45 0.25 0.60
N TYR A 59 17.16 0.62 0.58
CA TYR A 59 16.65 1.69 -0.26
C TYR A 59 16.50 2.99 0.53
N PRO A 60 17.14 4.10 0.09
CA PRO A 60 16.89 5.40 0.68
C PRO A 60 15.47 5.86 0.32
N GLN A 61 14.73 6.33 1.32
CA GLN A 61 13.38 6.87 1.17
C GLN A 61 13.27 8.25 1.80
N ILE A 62 12.38 9.06 1.24
CA ILE A 62 12.11 10.41 1.70
C ILE A 62 10.63 10.48 2.06
N ILE A 63 10.35 10.82 3.32
CA ILE A 63 9.01 11.11 3.82
C ILE A 63 8.77 12.60 3.74
N VAL A 64 7.69 12.99 3.08
CA VAL A 64 7.22 14.37 2.97
C VAL A 64 5.92 14.51 3.75
N ASN A 65 5.89 15.40 4.75
CA ASN A 65 4.72 15.59 5.63
C ASN A 65 4.04 16.96 5.48
N ASP A 66 4.55 17.85 4.63
CA ASP A 66 3.96 19.16 4.39
C ASP A 66 3.02 19.14 3.16
N PRO A 67 1.76 19.61 3.28
CA PRO A 67 0.77 19.49 2.20
C PRO A 67 1.15 20.24 0.93
N ILE A 68 1.90 21.34 1.03
CA ILE A 68 2.33 22.12 -0.14
C ILE A 68 3.40 21.33 -0.88
N ILE A 69 4.39 20.80 -0.14
CA ILE A 69 5.47 20.00 -0.71
C ILE A 69 4.93 18.68 -1.29
N ILE A 70 3.99 18.03 -0.59
CA ILE A 70 3.31 16.82 -1.09
C ILE A 70 2.66 17.09 -2.44
N LYS A 71 1.94 18.21 -2.57
CA LYS A 71 1.32 18.59 -3.84
C LYS A 71 2.36 18.80 -4.94
N GLU A 72 3.48 19.46 -4.63
CA GLU A 72 4.56 19.64 -5.61
C GLU A 72 5.18 18.31 -6.05
N VAL A 73 5.46 17.41 -5.10
CA VAL A 73 6.02 16.08 -5.38
C VAL A 73 5.07 15.25 -6.23
N LEU A 74 3.76 15.29 -5.97
CA LEU A 74 2.76 14.53 -6.72
C LEU A 74 2.46 15.08 -8.12
N ILE A 75 2.82 16.34 -8.42
CA ILE A 75 2.53 16.98 -9.72
C ILE A 75 3.72 16.88 -10.68
N ARG A 76 4.95 16.91 -10.16
CA ARG A 76 6.15 16.92 -11.01
C ARG A 76 6.46 15.51 -11.49
N GLU A 77 6.64 15.37 -12.81
CA GLU A 77 6.98 14.10 -13.46
C GLU A 77 8.35 13.56 -12.99
N GLU A 78 9.24 14.44 -12.51
CA GLU A 78 10.55 14.08 -11.92
C GLU A 78 10.44 13.09 -10.76
N PHE A 79 9.30 13.09 -10.04
CA PHE A 79 9.05 12.25 -8.88
C PHE A 79 8.02 11.13 -9.17
N ASP A 80 7.55 10.98 -10.42
CA ASP A 80 6.62 9.89 -10.82
C ASP A 80 7.36 8.57 -11.11
N GLY A 81 8.67 8.50 -10.80
CA GLY A 81 9.48 7.29 -10.97
C GLY A 81 8.96 6.13 -10.11
N ARG A 82 8.38 5.12 -10.76
CA ARG A 82 7.86 3.91 -10.10
C ARG A 82 8.96 2.85 -10.00
N MET A 83 9.01 2.13 -8.88
CA MET A 83 9.99 1.04 -8.73
C MET A 83 9.74 -0.05 -9.77
N ASP A 84 10.78 -0.47 -10.50
CA ASP A 84 10.75 -1.58 -11.45
C ASP A 84 10.64 -2.93 -10.70
N THR A 85 9.44 -3.24 -10.25
CA THR A 85 9.08 -4.55 -9.67
C THR A 85 8.36 -5.37 -10.74
N VAL A 86 8.39 -6.71 -10.69
CA VAL A 86 7.69 -7.54 -11.71
C VAL A 86 6.19 -7.22 -11.81
N VAL A 87 5.55 -6.86 -10.69
CA VAL A 87 4.14 -6.40 -10.62
C VAL A 87 3.95 -4.99 -11.20
N SER A 88 5.03 -4.20 -11.28
CA SER A 88 5.00 -2.81 -11.72
C SER A 88 4.71 -2.64 -13.22
N ARG A 89 4.95 -3.67 -14.04
CA ARG A 89 4.96 -3.53 -15.50
C ARG A 89 3.58 -3.32 -16.13
N ILE A 90 2.48 -3.63 -15.43
CA ILE A 90 1.11 -3.50 -15.96
C ILE A 90 0.34 -2.36 -15.27
N PHE A 91 0.50 -2.19 -13.95
CA PHE A 91 -0.22 -1.17 -13.17
C PHE A 91 0.61 0.08 -12.89
N PHE A 92 1.92 -0.04 -12.90
CA PHE A 92 2.87 1.00 -12.51
C PHE A 92 3.79 1.35 -13.69
N THR A 93 3.22 1.41 -14.90
CA THR A 93 3.89 1.98 -16.07
C THR A 93 4.09 3.49 -15.86
N ASP A 94 5.15 4.03 -16.43
CA ASP A 94 5.52 5.45 -16.36
C ASP A 94 5.55 6.05 -17.78
N GLY A 95 5.53 7.38 -17.86
CA GLY A 95 5.68 8.16 -19.09
C GLY A 95 4.59 7.88 -20.12
N TYR A 96 5.01 7.65 -21.38
CA TYR A 96 4.09 7.52 -22.52
C TYR A 96 3.01 6.44 -22.32
N PHE A 97 3.41 5.26 -21.81
CA PHE A 97 2.46 4.16 -21.61
C PHE A 97 1.40 4.50 -20.57
N TRP A 98 1.77 5.18 -19.48
CA TRP A 98 0.83 5.67 -18.48
C TRP A 98 -0.20 6.63 -19.07
N HIS A 99 0.25 7.61 -19.89
CA HIS A 99 -0.66 8.55 -20.53
C HIS A 99 -1.65 7.86 -21.48
N VAL A 100 -1.19 6.88 -22.26
CA VAL A 100 -2.04 6.09 -23.16
C VAL A 100 -3.06 5.27 -22.37
N GLN A 101 -2.60 4.54 -21.35
CA GLN A 101 -3.46 3.70 -20.50
C GLN A 101 -4.52 4.55 -19.79
N ARG A 102 -4.14 5.67 -19.18
CA ARG A 102 -5.06 6.61 -18.53
C ARG A 102 -6.08 7.17 -19.53
N ARG A 103 -5.64 7.60 -20.70
CA ARG A 103 -6.53 8.16 -21.75
C ARG A 103 -7.51 7.11 -22.26
N PHE A 104 -7.03 5.88 -22.50
CA PHE A 104 -7.86 4.75 -22.89
C PHE A 104 -8.93 4.49 -21.83
N THR A 105 -8.54 4.24 -20.58
CA THR A 105 -9.47 3.94 -19.49
C THR A 105 -10.51 5.05 -19.29
N LEU A 106 -10.08 6.32 -19.23
CA LEU A 106 -11.02 7.44 -19.04
C LEU A 106 -11.99 7.61 -20.21
N ARG A 107 -11.56 7.35 -21.45
CA ARG A 107 -12.46 7.37 -22.60
C ARG A 107 -13.52 6.28 -22.49
N TYR A 108 -13.11 5.04 -22.22
CA TYR A 108 -14.05 3.93 -22.07
C TYR A 108 -14.99 4.15 -20.88
N MET A 109 -14.50 4.60 -19.72
CA MET A 109 -15.37 4.92 -18.58
C MET A 109 -16.44 5.95 -18.97
N ARG A 110 -16.06 7.03 -19.66
CA ARG A 110 -17.00 8.07 -20.10
C ARG A 110 -17.99 7.54 -21.15
N ASP A 111 -17.55 6.69 -22.05
CA ASP A 111 -18.40 6.07 -23.07
C ASP A 111 -19.36 5.04 -22.44
N SER A 112 -18.97 4.41 -21.32
CA SER A 112 -19.82 3.58 -20.45
C SER A 112 -20.75 4.38 -19.52
N GLY A 113 -20.84 5.70 -19.68
CA GLY A 113 -21.75 6.54 -18.89
C GLY A 113 -21.14 7.15 -17.61
N PHE A 114 -19.87 6.88 -17.28
CA PHE A 114 -19.22 7.47 -16.11
C PHE A 114 -19.10 9.00 -16.25
N GLY A 115 -19.64 9.74 -15.26
CA GLY A 115 -19.63 11.21 -15.25
C GLY A 115 -20.69 11.87 -16.15
N ARG A 116 -21.63 11.09 -16.70
CA ARG A 116 -22.84 11.58 -17.37
C ARG A 116 -24.05 11.02 -16.63
N ARG A 117 -25.19 11.71 -16.72
CA ARG A 117 -26.47 11.10 -16.31
C ARG A 117 -26.88 10.13 -17.40
N ASP A 118 -26.81 8.85 -17.08
CA ASP A 118 -27.29 7.76 -17.92
C ASP A 118 -28.29 6.95 -17.10
N ASN A 119 -29.55 7.01 -17.51
CA ASN A 119 -30.66 6.40 -16.78
C ASN A 119 -30.47 4.88 -16.63
N VAL A 120 -29.83 4.22 -17.61
CA VAL A 120 -29.61 2.77 -17.56
C VAL A 120 -28.59 2.42 -16.48
N LEU A 121 -27.47 3.14 -16.45
CA LEU A 121 -26.42 2.92 -15.45
C LEU A 121 -26.92 3.28 -14.04
N GLU A 122 -27.64 4.39 -13.91
CA GLU A 122 -28.21 4.83 -12.63
C GLU A 122 -29.22 3.82 -12.06
N ASP A 123 -30.08 3.23 -12.92
CA ASP A 123 -31.04 2.22 -12.50
C ASP A 123 -30.35 0.92 -12.06
N VAL A 124 -29.33 0.46 -12.80
CA VAL A 124 -28.53 -0.72 -12.42
C VAL A 124 -27.80 -0.49 -11.10
N ILE A 125 -27.18 0.69 -10.91
CA ILE A 125 -26.51 1.03 -9.64
C ILE A 125 -27.53 1.07 -8.50
N ALA A 126 -28.70 1.68 -8.70
CA ALA A 126 -29.75 1.77 -7.70
C ALA A 126 -30.30 0.39 -7.34
N HIS A 127 -30.51 -0.48 -8.33
CA HIS A 127 -30.93 -1.86 -8.14
C HIS A 127 -29.89 -2.65 -7.33
N ASN A 128 -28.64 -2.69 -7.78
CA ASN A 128 -27.56 -3.41 -7.09
C ASN A 128 -27.34 -2.89 -5.66
N THR A 129 -27.45 -1.58 -5.44
CA THR A 129 -27.32 -0.98 -4.10
C THR A 129 -28.46 -1.44 -3.18
N LYS A 130 -29.69 -1.53 -3.70
CA LYS A 130 -30.83 -2.06 -2.94
C LYS A 130 -30.64 -3.54 -2.61
N GLU A 131 -30.15 -4.33 -3.56
CA GLU A 131 -29.86 -5.74 -3.32
C GLU A 131 -28.79 -5.93 -2.24
N VAL A 132 -27.65 -5.22 -2.35
CA VAL A 132 -26.59 -5.27 -1.33
C VAL A 132 -27.13 -4.84 0.03
N MET A 133 -27.96 -3.80 0.09
CA MET A 133 -28.56 -3.34 1.34
C MET A 133 -29.53 -4.36 1.93
N ASN A 134 -30.32 -5.03 1.08
CA ASN A 134 -31.23 -6.09 1.50
C ASN A 134 -30.47 -7.30 2.06
N ILE A 135 -29.34 -7.68 1.45
CA ILE A 135 -28.47 -8.76 1.93
C ILE A 135 -27.88 -8.40 3.31
N VAL A 136 -27.45 -7.15 3.50
CA VAL A 136 -26.89 -6.69 4.79
C VAL A 136 -27.94 -6.70 5.90
N ILE A 137 -29.18 -6.32 5.61
CA ILE A 137 -30.26 -6.24 6.62
C ILE A 137 -30.86 -7.61 6.92
N ASN A 138 -31.19 -8.38 5.88
CA ASN A 138 -31.98 -9.60 6.01
C ASN A 138 -31.13 -10.89 5.96
N GLY A 139 -29.82 -10.76 5.71
CA GLY A 139 -28.96 -11.88 5.38
C GLY A 139 -29.15 -12.35 3.92
N PRO A 140 -28.28 -13.25 3.44
CA PRO A 140 -28.41 -13.80 2.09
C PRO A 140 -29.69 -14.62 1.98
N GLN A 141 -30.52 -14.29 0.99
CA GLN A 141 -31.83 -14.91 0.76
C GLN A 141 -31.74 -16.03 -0.27
N THR A 142 -30.80 -15.93 -1.21
CA THR A 142 -30.61 -16.90 -2.29
C THR A 142 -29.42 -17.84 -2.01
N ILE A 143 -29.43 -19.06 -2.56
CA ILE A 143 -28.31 -20.02 -2.42
C ILE A 143 -27.02 -19.49 -3.07
N GLU A 144 -27.14 -18.63 -4.08
CA GLU A 144 -26.02 -17.94 -4.75
C GLU A 144 -25.43 -16.79 -3.92
N GLU A 145 -26.17 -16.29 -2.93
CA GLU A 145 -25.76 -15.18 -2.05
C GLU A 145 -25.13 -15.68 -0.73
N LYS A 146 -25.29 -16.97 -0.41
CA LYS A 146 -24.70 -17.63 0.76
C LYS A 146 -23.22 -17.92 0.56
#